data_AF-Q8AXK0-F1
#
_entry.id   AF-Q8AXK0-F1
#
_cell.length_a   1.000
_cell.length_b   1.000
_cell.length_c   1.000
_cell.angle_alpha   90.00
_cell.angle_beta   90.00
_cell.angle_gamma   90.00
#
_symmetry.space_group_name_H-M   'P 1'
#
loop_
_entity.id
_entity.type
_entity.pdbx_description
1 polymer ?
#
loop_
_entity_poly.entity_id
_entity_poly.type
_entity_poly.pdbx_seq_one_letter_code
_entity_poly.pdbx_strand_id
1 'polypeptide(L)'
;IAPVFVLLEYVTLKKMREIIGWSGGTGDGIFSPGGAISNLYAMLIARFKMFPEVKEKGMASLPRLIALTSEHSHFSVKKGASALGIGTDSVILIKCDERGKMIPSDLERRIIEVKQKGFVPFFVSATAGTTVYGAFDPLIAIADICKKYKIWMHVDAAWGGGLLMSKKHRWKLNGADRANSV
;
A
#
# COMPACT_ATOMS: atom_id res chain seq x y z
N ILE A 1 27.70 -14.04 -4.91
CA ILE A 1 27.86 -12.57 -5.07
C ILE A 1 27.63 -12.24 -6.55
N ALA A 2 26.79 -11.25 -6.86
CA ALA A 2 26.29 -10.98 -8.21
C ALA A 2 26.50 -9.50 -8.59
N PRO A 3 27.75 -9.04 -8.82
CA PRO A 3 28.09 -7.62 -8.84
C PRO A 3 27.36 -6.83 -9.95
N VAL A 4 27.21 -7.42 -11.14
CA VAL A 4 26.52 -6.78 -12.26
C VAL A 4 25.02 -6.64 -11.99
N PHE A 5 24.38 -7.70 -11.48
CA PHE A 5 22.93 -7.70 -11.25
C PHE A 5 22.51 -6.79 -10.09
N VAL A 6 23.36 -6.62 -9.07
CA VAL A 6 23.16 -5.64 -8.00
C VAL A 6 23.11 -4.21 -8.56
N LEU A 7 24.03 -3.85 -9.46
CA LEU A 7 24.04 -2.53 -10.09
C LEU A 7 22.84 -2.32 -11.02
N LEU A 8 22.47 -3.35 -11.80
CA LEU A 8 21.30 -3.31 -12.67
C LEU A 8 20.01 -3.10 -11.88
N GLU A 9 19.84 -3.82 -10.77
CA GLU A 9 18.70 -3.67 -9.88
C GLU A 9 18.63 -2.24 -9.31
N TYR A 10 19.75 -1.71 -8.81
CA TYR A 10 19.82 -0.35 -8.28
C TYR A 10 19.37 0.72 -9.29
N VAL A 11 19.93 0.67 -10.52
CA VAL A 11 19.59 1.62 -11.58
C VAL A 11 18.13 1.50 -12.00
N THR A 12 17.63 0.27 -12.13
CA THR A 12 16.25 0.00 -12.54
C THR A 12 15.26 0.51 -11.50
N LEU A 13 15.48 0.20 -10.21
CA LEU A 13 14.63 0.65 -9.12
C LEU A 13 14.62 2.18 -9.00
N LYS A 14 15.79 2.83 -9.13
CA LYS A 14 15.85 4.29 -9.18
C LYS A 14 15.00 4.84 -10.32
N LYS A 15 15.09 4.23 -11.51
CA LYS A 15 14.30 4.68 -12.66
C LYS A 15 12.79 4.50 -12.46
N MET A 16 12.38 3.39 -11.86
CA MET A 16 10.97 3.15 -11.50
C MET A 16 10.45 4.22 -10.54
N ARG A 17 11.24 4.61 -9.52
CA ARG A 17 10.87 5.68 -8.58
C ARG A 17 10.73 7.04 -9.26
N GLU A 18 11.60 7.37 -10.20
CA GLU A 18 11.46 8.59 -11.03
C GLU A 18 10.16 8.56 -11.84
N ILE A 19 9.79 7.41 -12.40
CA ILE A 19 8.56 7.22 -13.19
C ILE A 19 7.30 7.39 -12.33
N ILE A 20 7.32 6.88 -11.10
CA ILE A 20 6.26 7.07 -10.08
C ILE A 20 6.09 8.56 -9.77
N GLY A 21 7.19 9.32 -9.77
CA GLY A 21 7.19 10.77 -9.49
C GLY A 21 7.93 11.17 -8.22
N TRP A 22 8.70 10.26 -7.61
CA TRP A 22 9.54 10.61 -6.46
C TRP A 22 10.78 11.39 -6.91
N SER A 23 10.98 12.55 -6.30
CA SER A 23 11.99 13.54 -6.69
C SER A 23 13.39 12.91 -6.81
N GLY A 24 14.06 13.07 -7.94
CA GLY A 24 15.39 12.51 -8.21
C GLY A 24 15.50 10.98 -8.08
N GLY A 25 14.37 10.25 -8.04
CA GLY A 25 14.33 8.82 -7.75
C GLY A 25 14.76 8.48 -6.32
N THR A 26 14.68 9.43 -5.37
CA THR A 26 14.99 9.18 -3.96
C THR A 26 14.05 8.14 -3.38
N GLY A 27 14.59 7.24 -2.56
CA GLY A 27 13.85 6.15 -1.94
C GLY A 27 14.62 4.86 -2.04
N ASP A 28 13.95 3.77 -1.68
CA ASP A 28 14.51 2.43 -1.62
C ASP A 28 13.60 1.44 -2.38
N GLY A 29 14.03 0.20 -2.53
CA GLY A 29 13.23 -0.86 -3.15
C GLY A 29 14.01 -2.17 -3.30
N ILE A 30 13.28 -3.24 -3.58
CA ILE A 30 13.83 -4.57 -3.87
C ILE A 30 12.87 -5.31 -4.80
N PHE A 31 13.39 -6.14 -5.70
CA PHE A 31 12.55 -7.09 -6.42
C PHE A 31 12.13 -8.24 -5.50
N SER A 32 10.86 -8.60 -5.54
CA SER A 32 10.32 -9.74 -4.78
C SER A 32 9.77 -10.82 -5.72
N PRO A 33 9.67 -12.08 -5.28
CA PRO A 33 9.08 -13.16 -6.06
C PRO A 33 7.54 -13.03 -6.11
N GLY A 34 7.06 -12.01 -6.84
CA GLY A 34 5.66 -11.70 -7.06
C GLY A 34 5.10 -10.54 -6.23
N GLY A 35 4.07 -9.88 -6.76
CA GLY A 35 3.42 -8.71 -6.14
C GLY A 35 2.75 -9.01 -4.79
N ALA A 36 2.35 -10.26 -4.55
CA ALA A 36 1.81 -10.66 -3.24
C ALA A 36 2.86 -10.51 -2.11
N ILE A 37 4.14 -10.80 -2.40
CA ILE A 37 5.24 -10.60 -1.45
C ILE A 37 5.59 -9.11 -1.36
N SER A 38 5.47 -8.34 -2.44
CA SER A 38 5.62 -6.88 -2.39
C SER A 38 4.60 -6.23 -1.43
N ASN A 39 3.33 -6.65 -1.51
CA ASN A 39 2.27 -6.16 -0.62
C ASN A 39 2.54 -6.56 0.84
N LEU A 40 3.11 -7.75 1.07
CA LEU A 40 3.56 -8.20 2.40
C LEU A 40 4.72 -7.34 2.91
N TYR A 41 5.72 -7.03 2.08
CA TYR A 41 6.81 -6.12 2.45
C TYR A 41 6.31 -4.72 2.79
N ALA A 42 5.39 -4.16 2.00
CA ALA A 42 4.79 -2.87 2.27
C ALA A 42 4.12 -2.83 3.66
N MET A 43 3.32 -3.84 3.99
CA MET A 43 2.68 -3.95 5.31
C MET A 43 3.69 -4.17 6.44
N LEU A 44 4.72 -4.99 6.21
CA LEU A 44 5.79 -5.23 7.17
C LEU A 44 6.55 -3.93 7.50
N ILE A 45 6.90 -3.15 6.48
CA ILE A 45 7.62 -1.87 6.61
C ILE A 45 6.74 -0.84 7.30
N ALA A 46 5.46 -0.74 6.94
CA ALA A 46 4.51 0.15 7.60
C ALA A 46 4.40 -0.15 9.11
N ARG A 47 4.33 -1.43 9.48
CA ARG A 47 4.32 -1.85 10.87
C ARG A 47 5.63 -1.49 11.57
N PHE A 48 6.78 -1.80 10.98
CA PHE A 48 8.09 -1.49 11.56
C PHE A 48 8.32 0.02 11.71
N LYS A 49 7.83 0.83 10.76
CA LYS A 49 7.91 2.28 10.83
C LYS A 49 7.14 2.86 12.01
N MET A 50 5.99 2.27 12.34
CA MET A 50 5.14 2.73 13.43
C MET A 50 5.55 2.14 14.79
N PHE A 51 5.93 0.86 14.82
CA PHE A 51 6.28 0.09 16.01
C PHE A 51 7.56 -0.74 15.76
N PRO A 52 8.76 -0.12 15.76
CA PRO A 52 10.01 -0.83 15.50
C PRO A 52 10.32 -1.95 16.52
N GLU A 53 9.85 -1.80 17.76
CA GLU A 53 9.99 -2.76 18.85
C GLU A 53 9.33 -4.12 18.56
N VAL A 54 8.38 -4.17 17.62
CA VAL A 54 7.73 -5.43 17.19
C VAL A 54 8.73 -6.45 16.68
N LYS A 55 9.88 -5.99 16.16
CA LYS A 55 10.94 -6.85 15.65
C LYS A 55 11.53 -7.75 16.73
N GLU A 56 11.62 -7.25 17.96
CA GLU A 56 12.22 -7.96 19.10
C GLU A 56 11.15 -8.50 20.05
N LYS A 57 10.08 -7.73 20.29
CA LYS A 57 9.03 -8.04 21.28
C LYS A 57 7.82 -8.77 20.71
N GLY A 58 7.72 -8.86 19.38
CA GLY A 58 6.63 -9.54 18.68
C GLY A 58 5.28 -8.79 18.74
N MET A 59 4.28 -9.32 18.03
CA MET A 59 2.95 -8.69 17.88
C MET A 59 2.17 -8.57 19.19
N ALA A 60 2.39 -9.48 20.15
CA ALA A 60 1.70 -9.47 21.45
C ALA A 60 2.02 -8.22 22.30
N SER A 61 3.12 -7.53 21.99
CA SER A 61 3.51 -6.29 22.66
C SER A 61 2.80 -5.04 22.11
N LEU A 62 2.04 -5.17 21.01
CA LEU A 62 1.41 -4.05 20.32
C LEU A 62 -0.09 -3.97 20.61
N PRO A 63 -0.70 -2.77 20.48
CA PRO A 63 -2.15 -2.66 20.36
C PRO A 63 -2.64 -3.35 19.09
N ARG A 64 -3.95 -3.59 18.99
CA ARG A 64 -4.55 -4.17 17.78
C ARG A 64 -4.39 -3.21 16.60
N LEU A 65 -3.57 -3.61 15.64
CA LEU A 65 -3.33 -2.88 14.40
C LEU A 65 -4.41 -3.16 13.37
N ILE A 66 -4.80 -2.16 12.59
CA ILE A 66 -5.81 -2.27 11.53
C ILE A 66 -5.21 -1.86 10.18
N ALA A 67 -5.31 -2.76 9.21
CA ALA A 67 -5.06 -2.48 7.80
C ALA A 67 -6.40 -2.26 7.07
N LEU A 68 -6.44 -1.32 6.12
CA LEU A 68 -7.62 -1.02 5.33
C LEU A 68 -7.31 -1.19 3.84
N THR A 69 -8.24 -1.78 3.09
CA THR A 69 -8.08 -2.05 1.66
C THR A 69 -9.43 -2.09 0.97
N SER A 70 -9.47 -1.90 -0.36
CA SER A 70 -10.70 -1.97 -1.15
C SER A 70 -11.35 -3.37 -1.09
N GLU A 71 -12.68 -3.45 -1.10
CA GLU A 71 -13.43 -4.71 -1.27
C GLU A 71 -13.01 -5.50 -2.53
N HIS A 72 -12.52 -4.81 -3.56
CA HIS A 72 -12.03 -5.40 -4.81
C HIS A 72 -10.49 -5.45 -4.91
N SER A 73 -9.79 -5.20 -3.81
CA SER A 73 -8.33 -5.34 -3.75
C SER A 73 -7.88 -6.79 -3.88
N HIS A 74 -6.61 -6.98 -4.23
CA HIS A 74 -6.04 -8.32 -4.34
C HIS A 74 -6.01 -9.02 -2.96
N PHE A 75 -6.31 -10.32 -2.94
CA PHE A 75 -6.40 -11.11 -1.71
C PHE A 75 -5.08 -11.20 -0.92
N SER A 76 -3.95 -10.81 -1.52
CA SER A 76 -2.63 -10.77 -0.88
C SER A 76 -2.60 -9.90 0.37
N VAL A 77 -3.40 -8.84 0.45
CA VAL A 77 -3.43 -7.97 1.63
C VAL A 77 -3.90 -8.75 2.87
N LYS A 78 -4.96 -9.55 2.72
CA LYS A 78 -5.45 -10.45 3.80
C LYS A 78 -4.44 -11.56 4.11
N LYS A 79 -3.85 -12.19 3.09
CA LYS A 79 -2.81 -13.21 3.30
C LYS A 79 -1.59 -12.64 4.02
N GLY A 80 -1.17 -11.42 3.66
CA GLY A 80 -0.07 -10.71 4.30
C GLY A 80 -0.35 -10.43 5.77
N ALA A 81 -1.52 -9.90 6.10
CA ALA A 81 -1.92 -9.67 7.48
C ALA A 81 -1.95 -10.98 8.31
N SER A 82 -2.43 -12.08 7.72
CA SER A 82 -2.40 -13.39 8.35
C SER A 82 -0.96 -13.87 8.60
N ALA A 83 -0.10 -13.80 7.59
CA ALA A 83 1.29 -14.25 7.68
C ALA A 83 2.13 -13.41 8.66
N LEU A 84 1.82 -12.13 8.79
CA LEU A 84 2.53 -11.21 9.69
C LEU A 84 2.03 -11.26 11.14
N GLY A 85 1.02 -12.09 11.45
CA GLY A 85 0.45 -12.21 12.80
C GLY A 85 -0.48 -11.05 13.20
N ILE A 86 -1.00 -10.30 12.21
CA ILE A 86 -1.97 -9.21 12.42
C ILE A 86 -3.41 -9.74 12.46
N GLY A 87 -3.66 -10.83 11.72
CA GLY A 87 -4.96 -11.51 11.61
C GLY A 87 -5.86 -10.90 10.53
N THR A 88 -6.69 -11.74 9.92
CA THR A 88 -7.59 -11.32 8.83
C THR A 88 -8.73 -10.42 9.30
N ASP A 89 -9.17 -10.56 10.54
CA ASP A 89 -10.20 -9.70 11.16
C ASP A 89 -9.71 -8.27 11.40
N SER A 90 -8.40 -8.07 11.34
CA SER A 90 -7.75 -6.77 11.42
C SER A 90 -7.54 -6.12 10.03
N VAL A 91 -8.06 -6.76 8.97
CA VAL A 91 -8.11 -6.20 7.61
C VAL A 91 -9.53 -5.78 7.28
N ILE A 92 -9.79 -4.47 7.35
CA ILE A 92 -11.09 -3.90 7.07
C ILE A 92 -11.21 -3.62 5.56
N LEU A 93 -12.27 -4.16 4.97
CA LEU A 93 -12.64 -3.86 3.60
C LEU A 93 -13.41 -2.54 3.54
N ILE A 94 -12.99 -1.66 2.64
CA ILE A 94 -13.62 -0.38 2.35
C ILE A 94 -14.54 -0.53 1.15
N LYS A 95 -15.74 0.04 1.28
CA LYS A 95 -16.76 -0.01 0.24
C LYS A 95 -16.25 0.54 -1.09
N CYS A 96 -16.68 -0.09 -2.17
CA CYS A 96 -16.46 0.40 -3.52
C CYS A 96 -17.71 1.02 -4.14
N ASP A 97 -17.51 1.96 -5.06
CA ASP A 97 -18.58 2.46 -5.92
C ASP A 97 -18.92 1.44 -7.03
N GLU A 98 -19.93 1.75 -7.83
CA GLU A 98 -20.39 0.89 -8.95
C GLU A 98 -19.31 0.64 -10.01
N ARG A 99 -18.23 1.43 -10.01
CA ARG A 99 -17.10 1.30 -10.92
C ARG A 99 -15.93 0.52 -10.29
N GLY A 100 -16.15 -0.03 -9.10
CA GLY A 100 -15.18 -0.82 -8.34
C GLY A 100 -14.08 0.00 -7.68
N LYS A 101 -14.29 1.30 -7.46
CA LYS A 101 -13.30 2.20 -6.83
C LYS A 101 -13.61 2.39 -5.35
N MET A 102 -12.59 2.38 -4.50
CA MET A 102 -12.71 2.70 -3.08
C MET A 102 -13.40 4.05 -2.87
N ILE A 103 -14.38 4.09 -1.96
CA ILE A 103 -15.09 5.31 -1.55
C ILE A 103 -14.31 6.00 -0.42
N PRO A 104 -13.73 7.19 -0.62
CA PRO A 104 -12.89 7.85 0.40
C PRO A 104 -13.64 8.21 1.68
N SER A 105 -14.92 8.57 1.60
CA SER A 105 -15.73 8.85 2.79
C SER A 105 -15.96 7.60 3.65
N ASP A 106 -16.05 6.42 3.03
CA ASP A 106 -16.13 5.15 3.75
C ASP A 106 -14.80 4.83 4.44
N LEU A 107 -13.67 5.05 3.74
CA LEU A 107 -12.33 4.90 4.32
C LEU A 107 -12.17 5.76 5.59
N GLU A 108 -12.49 7.05 5.51
CA GLU A 108 -12.36 7.97 6.65
C GLU A 108 -13.29 7.58 7.81
N ARG A 109 -14.55 7.22 7.50
CA ARG A 109 -15.50 6.71 8.50
C ARG A 109 -14.96 5.49 9.23
N ARG A 110 -14.43 4.50 8.50
CA ARG A 110 -13.85 3.27 9.09
C ARG A 110 -12.63 3.57 9.95
N ILE A 111 -11.77 4.49 9.54
CA ILE A 111 -10.62 4.95 10.35
C ILE A 111 -11.09 5.52 11.69
N ILE A 112 -12.12 6.37 11.68
CA ILE A 112 -12.68 6.96 12.90
C ILE A 112 -13.26 5.87 13.82
N GLU A 113 -14.05 4.94 13.26
CA GLU A 113 -14.66 3.83 14.01
C GLU A 113 -13.64 2.94 14.72
N VAL A 114 -12.53 2.59 14.05
CA VAL A 114 -11.51 1.74 14.69
C VAL A 114 -10.73 2.47 15.76
N LYS A 115 -10.46 3.77 15.58
CA LYS A 115 -9.81 4.59 16.60
C LYS A 115 -10.68 4.74 17.84
N GLN A 116 -12.00 4.89 17.67
CA GLN A 116 -12.96 4.93 18.78
C GLN A 116 -12.98 3.62 19.59
N LYS A 117 -12.68 2.48 18.94
CA LYS A 117 -12.53 1.18 19.61
C LYS A 117 -11.16 0.97 20.27
N GLY A 118 -10.28 1.96 20.24
CA GLY A 118 -8.91 1.86 20.76
C GLY A 118 -7.94 1.08 19.86
N PHE A 119 -8.34 0.78 18.62
CA PHE A 119 -7.46 0.12 17.65
C PHE A 119 -6.62 1.15 16.87
N VAL A 120 -5.51 0.70 16.31
CA VAL A 120 -4.54 1.57 15.62
C VAL A 120 -4.56 1.31 14.12
N PRO A 121 -5.19 2.17 13.31
CA PRO A 121 -5.07 2.10 11.86
C PRO A 121 -3.65 2.50 11.45
N PHE A 122 -2.95 1.64 10.71
CA PHE A 122 -1.54 1.84 10.38
C PHE A 122 -1.21 1.73 8.89
N PHE A 123 -2.07 1.07 8.11
CA PHE A 123 -1.83 0.77 6.70
C PHE A 123 -3.09 0.90 5.86
N VAL A 124 -3.00 1.60 4.73
CA VAL A 124 -4.02 1.64 3.68
C VAL A 124 -3.40 1.13 2.38
N SER A 125 -4.01 0.11 1.80
CA SER A 125 -3.68 -0.40 0.46
C SER A 125 -4.70 0.14 -0.55
N ALA A 126 -4.28 1.13 -1.34
CA ALA A 126 -5.05 1.63 -2.48
C ALA A 126 -4.68 0.83 -3.73
N THR A 127 -5.64 0.38 -4.52
CA THR A 127 -5.37 -0.42 -5.72
C THR A 127 -5.40 0.45 -6.98
N ALA A 128 -4.29 0.48 -7.71
CA ALA A 128 -4.16 1.10 -9.01
C ALA A 128 -4.25 0.02 -10.09
N GLY A 129 -5.48 -0.37 -10.43
CA GLY A 129 -5.78 -1.45 -11.38
C GLY A 129 -6.19 -2.72 -10.66
N THR A 130 -7.46 -2.83 -10.28
CA THR A 130 -8.01 -4.06 -9.69
C THR A 130 -7.98 -5.22 -10.69
N THR A 131 -7.84 -6.45 -10.20
CA THR A 131 -7.66 -7.64 -11.06
C THR A 131 -8.85 -7.92 -11.96
N VAL A 132 -10.08 -7.70 -11.48
CA VAL A 132 -11.30 -8.05 -12.21
C VAL A 132 -11.78 -6.90 -13.08
N TYR A 133 -11.95 -5.70 -12.51
CA TYR A 133 -12.53 -4.55 -13.23
C TYR A 133 -11.48 -3.67 -13.91
N GLY A 134 -10.20 -3.78 -13.53
CA GLY A 134 -9.19 -2.80 -13.92
C GLY A 134 -9.47 -1.40 -13.33
N ALA A 135 -10.15 -1.35 -12.17
CA ALA A 135 -10.53 -0.10 -11.52
C ALA A 135 -9.32 0.57 -10.84
N PHE A 136 -9.37 1.90 -10.74
CA PHE A 136 -8.32 2.72 -10.12
C PHE A 136 -8.94 3.51 -8.97
N ASP A 137 -8.47 3.22 -7.76
CA ASP A 137 -8.83 3.94 -6.56
C ASP A 137 -8.43 5.42 -6.65
N PRO A 138 -9.19 6.34 -6.02
CA PRO A 138 -8.91 7.77 -6.05
C PRO A 138 -7.72 8.14 -5.15
N LEU A 139 -6.50 7.92 -5.64
CA LEU A 139 -5.26 8.01 -4.85
C LEU A 139 -5.04 9.35 -4.17
N ILE A 140 -5.38 10.48 -4.81
CA ILE A 140 -5.23 11.82 -4.21
C ILE A 140 -6.06 11.94 -2.92
N ALA A 141 -7.34 11.57 -2.97
CA ALA A 141 -8.24 11.64 -1.82
C ALA A 141 -7.80 10.69 -0.70
N ILE A 142 -7.36 9.47 -1.07
CA ILE A 142 -6.82 8.49 -0.12
C ILE A 142 -5.55 9.04 0.54
N ALA A 143 -4.65 9.68 -0.23
CA ALA A 143 -3.43 10.28 0.29
C ALA A 143 -3.72 11.43 1.26
N ASP A 144 -4.76 12.24 1.01
CA ASP A 144 -5.18 13.30 1.94
C ASP A 144 -5.64 12.72 3.29
N ILE A 145 -6.45 11.66 3.25
CA ILE A 145 -6.90 10.93 4.46
C ILE A 145 -5.70 10.30 5.18
N CYS A 146 -4.83 9.58 4.46
CA CYS A 146 -3.66 8.93 5.05
C CYS A 146 -2.74 9.95 5.73
N LYS A 147 -2.52 11.11 5.11
CA LYS A 147 -1.74 12.22 5.69
C LYS A 147 -2.41 12.78 6.95
N LYS A 148 -3.72 13.04 6.91
CA LYS A 148 -4.51 13.56 8.05
C LYS A 148 -4.39 12.64 9.28
N TYR A 149 -4.49 11.33 9.09
CA TYR A 149 -4.48 10.36 10.18
C TYR A 149 -3.11 9.72 10.45
N LYS A 150 -2.05 10.13 9.73
CA LYS A 150 -0.69 9.59 9.83
C LYS A 150 -0.61 8.07 9.58
N ILE A 151 -1.28 7.61 8.53
CA ILE A 151 -1.36 6.21 8.13
C ILE A 151 -0.45 5.97 6.93
N TRP A 152 0.24 4.83 6.88
CA TRP A 152 1.05 4.45 5.72
C TRP A 152 0.16 4.18 4.51
N MET A 153 0.40 4.89 3.42
CA MET A 153 -0.28 4.66 2.15
C MET A 153 0.60 3.79 1.26
N HIS A 154 0.09 2.61 0.91
CA HIS A 154 0.64 1.76 -0.15
C HIS A 154 -0.28 1.82 -1.38
N VAL A 155 0.30 1.93 -2.56
CA VAL A 155 -0.43 1.77 -3.83
C VAL A 155 -0.06 0.43 -4.44
N ASP A 156 -0.98 -0.52 -4.42
CA ASP A 156 -0.84 -1.77 -5.17
C ASP A 156 -1.04 -1.47 -6.66
N ALA A 157 0.09 -1.29 -7.35
CA ALA A 157 0.15 -1.03 -8.78
C ALA A 157 0.66 -2.23 -9.58
N ALA A 158 0.54 -3.46 -9.04
CA ALA A 158 1.07 -4.66 -9.70
C ALA A 158 0.53 -4.84 -11.13
N TRP A 159 -0.74 -4.50 -11.35
CA TRP A 159 -1.37 -4.52 -12.68
C TRP A 159 -1.29 -3.15 -13.37
N GLY A 160 -1.80 -2.09 -12.74
CA GLY A 160 -1.92 -0.78 -13.40
C GLY A 160 -0.63 0.03 -13.48
N GLY A 161 0.45 -0.39 -12.81
CA GLY A 161 1.73 0.31 -12.79
C GLY A 161 2.36 0.48 -14.18
N GLY A 162 2.11 -0.46 -15.09
CA GLY A 162 2.54 -0.33 -16.49
C GLY A 162 1.99 0.92 -17.19
N LEU A 163 0.85 1.46 -16.76
CA LEU A 163 0.28 2.67 -17.35
C LEU A 163 1.09 3.93 -17.04
N LEU A 164 1.98 3.92 -16.04
CA LEU A 164 2.91 5.03 -15.78
C LEU A 164 3.85 5.29 -16.97
N MET A 165 4.10 4.27 -17.80
CA MET A 165 4.90 4.39 -19.02
C MET A 165 4.15 5.12 -20.15
N SER A 166 2.82 5.19 -20.08
CA SER A 166 1.99 5.81 -21.11
C SER A 166 1.71 7.27 -20.79
N LYS A 167 2.20 8.19 -21.62
CA LYS A 167 1.84 9.62 -21.54
C LYS A 167 0.33 9.86 -21.60
N LYS A 168 -0.41 9.01 -22.31
CA LYS A 168 -1.87 9.09 -22.47
C LYS A 168 -2.66 8.59 -21.26
N HIS A 169 -2.12 7.63 -20.49
CA HIS A 169 -2.88 6.91 -19.46
C HIS A 169 -2.32 7.03 -18.04
N ARG A 170 -1.09 7.53 -17.85
CA ARG A 170 -0.45 7.68 -16.53
C ARG A 170 -1.26 8.49 -15.53
N TRP A 171 -2.15 9.36 -16.01
CA TRP A 171 -3.04 10.17 -15.17
C TRP A 171 -3.95 9.34 -14.27
N LYS A 172 -4.23 8.07 -14.62
CA LYS A 172 -5.02 7.16 -13.78
C LYS A 172 -4.35 6.84 -12.43
N LEU A 173 -3.03 7.07 -12.33
CA LEU A 173 -2.24 6.90 -11.10
C LEU A 173 -1.83 8.24 -10.47
N ASN A 174 -2.48 9.35 -10.84
CA ASN A 174 -2.23 10.65 -10.20
C ASN A 174 -2.40 10.52 -8.67
N GLY A 175 -1.38 10.93 -7.92
CA GLY A 175 -1.32 10.76 -6.46
C GLY A 175 -0.46 9.57 -5.99
N ALA A 176 0.02 8.69 -6.88
CA ALA A 176 0.95 7.61 -6.52
C ALA A 176 2.29 8.14 -6.01
N ASP A 177 2.71 9.33 -6.45
CA ASP A 177 3.89 10.06 -5.95
C ASP A 177 3.78 10.41 -4.46
N ARG A 178 2.57 10.44 -3.90
CA ARG A 178 2.32 10.71 -2.48
C ARG A 178 2.31 9.44 -1.62
N ALA A 179 2.42 8.26 -2.23
CA ALA A 179 2.45 6.99 -1.52
C ALA A 179 3.78 6.81 -0.78
N ASN A 180 3.74 6.04 0.32
CA ASN A 180 4.94 5.64 1.04
C ASN A 180 5.60 4.39 0.42
N SER A 181 4.82 3.54 -0.25
CA SER A 181 5.28 2.40 -1.04
C SER A 181 4.38 2.16 -2.25
N VAL A 182 4.95 1.66 -3.34
CA VAL A 182 4.24 1.24 -4.58
C VAL A 182 4.65 -0.18 -4.92
#